data_AF-A0ABD3MEX9-F1
#
_entry.id   AF-A0ABD3MEX9-F1
#
_cell.length_a   1.000
_cell.length_b   1.000
_cell.length_c   1.000
_cell.angle_alpha   90.00
_cell.angle_beta   90.00
_cell.angle_gamma   90.00
#
_symmetry.space_group_name_H-M   'P 1'
#
loop_
_entity.id
_entity.type
_entity.pdbx_description
1 polymer ?
#
loop_
_entity_poly.entity_id
_entity_poly.type
_entity_poly.pdbx_seq_one_letter_code
_entity_poly.pdbx_strand_id
1 'polypeptide(L)' 'MTRSGTNSQGNHYNTPGGTNSNGGSSYHYSNSNGSYYYSNDNGSTYYNSGSGSATYTSPSGQSNTYSTNK' A
#
# COMPACT_ATOMS: atom_id res chain seq x y z
N MET A 1 10.78 9.65 -10.92
CA MET A 1 9.53 10.37 -11.26
C MET A 1 8.41 9.78 -10.42
N THR A 2 7.67 10.62 -9.71
CA THR A 2 6.46 10.23 -8.97
C THR A 2 5.31 10.07 -9.96
N ARG A 3 4.65 8.91 -10.03
CA ARG A 3 3.44 8.71 -10.87
C ARG A 3 2.23 8.53 -9.98
N SER A 4 1.27 9.44 -10.06
CA SER A 4 -0.04 9.30 -9.44
C SER A 4 -1.15 9.30 -10.47
N GLY A 5 -2.33 8.83 -10.08
CA GLY A 5 -3.52 8.88 -10.89
C GLY A 5 -4.75 8.42 -10.12
N THR A 6 -5.92 8.74 -10.66
CA THR A 6 -7.21 8.37 -10.08
C THR A 6 -8.01 7.66 -11.17
N ASN A 7 -8.58 6.50 -10.85
CA ASN A 7 -9.44 5.78 -11.79
C ASN A 7 -10.89 6.32 -11.74
N SER A 8 -11.75 5.88 -12.68
CA SER A 8 -13.15 6.31 -12.75
C SER A 8 -14.01 5.94 -11.53
N GLN A 9 -13.50 5.08 -10.65
CA GLN A 9 -14.16 4.66 -9.41
C GLN A 9 -13.72 5.49 -8.19
N GLY A 10 -12.86 6.50 -8.40
CA GLY A 10 -12.32 7.35 -7.35
C GLY A 10 -11.12 6.75 -6.59
N ASN A 11 -10.64 5.56 -6.99
CA ASN A 11 -9.45 4.98 -6.36
C ASN A 11 -8.22 5.74 -6.83
N HIS A 12 -7.35 6.09 -5.88
CA HIS A 12 -6.15 6.87 -6.12
C HIS A 12 -4.91 6.00 -5.95
N TYR A 13 -4.03 6.03 -6.93
CA TYR A 13 -2.70 5.43 -6.81
C TYR A 13 -1.64 6.53 -6.80
N ASN A 14 -0.62 6.35 -5.99
CA ASN A 14 0.58 7.17 -6.01
C ASN A 14 1.82 6.29 -5.86
N THR A 15 2.77 6.47 -6.75
CA THR A 15 4.15 5.98 -6.58
C THR A 15 4.99 7.15 -6.09
N PRO A 16 5.14 7.36 -4.76
CA PRO A 16 6.19 8.22 -4.25
C PRO A 16 7.50 7.60 -4.71
N GLY A 17 8.18 8.19 -5.70
CA GLY A 17 9.43 7.62 -6.23
C GLY A 17 10.36 7.24 -5.07
N GLY A 18 10.71 5.96 -4.99
CA GLY A 18 11.40 5.38 -3.85
C GLY A 18 12.77 6.01 -3.61
N THR A 19 13.06 6.35 -2.36
CA THR A 19 14.36 6.90 -1.91
C THR A 19 15.40 5.82 -1.63
N ASN A 20 15.03 4.53 -1.71
CA ASN A 20 15.96 3.43 -1.49
C ASN A 20 16.33 2.75 -2.82
N SER A 21 17.47 3.19 -3.36
CA SER A 21 18.35 2.42 -4.24
C SER A 21 17.77 1.94 -5.58
N ASN A 22 18.07 2.69 -6.65
CA ASN A 22 18.22 2.20 -8.04
C ASN A 22 17.12 1.32 -8.69
N GLY A 23 15.92 1.22 -8.13
CA GLY A 23 14.83 0.42 -8.74
C GLY A 23 13.58 0.17 -7.87
N GLY A 24 13.55 0.63 -6.62
CA GLY A 24 12.40 0.48 -5.72
C GLY A 24 11.17 1.26 -6.21
N SER A 25 10.09 0.54 -6.52
CA SER A 25 8.80 1.13 -6.91
C SER A 25 7.82 1.06 -5.75
N SER A 26 8.08 1.83 -4.68
CA SER A 26 7.12 2.02 -3.61
C SER A 26 5.79 2.50 -4.18
N TYR A 27 4.71 1.84 -3.77
CA TYR A 27 3.39 2.00 -4.36
C TYR A 27 2.36 2.16 -3.25
N HIS A 28 1.57 3.22 -3.32
CA HIS A 28 0.43 3.42 -2.44
C HIS A 28 -0.85 3.44 -3.27
N TYR A 29 -1.86 2.73 -2.79
CA TYR A 29 -3.17 2.63 -3.42
C TYR A 29 -4.26 2.84 -2.39
N SER A 30 -5.16 3.78 -2.64
CA SER A 30 -6.27 4.09 -1.76
C SER A 30 -7.57 3.88 -2.51
N ASN A 31 -8.50 3.15 -1.91
CA ASN A 31 -9.81 2.89 -2.49
C ASN A 31 -10.87 3.80 -1.87
N SER A 32 -11.92 4.07 -2.64
CA SER A 32 -13.06 4.89 -2.19
C SER A 32 -13.80 4.30 -0.99
N ASN A 33 -13.68 2.99 -0.75
CA ASN A 33 -14.25 2.31 0.42
C ASN A 33 -13.42 2.48 1.72
N GLY A 34 -12.34 3.27 1.68
CA GLY A 34 -11.46 3.53 2.81
C GLY A 34 -10.40 2.45 3.06
N SER A 35 -10.37 1.38 2.27
CA SER A 35 -9.24 0.45 2.24
C SER A 35 -8.05 1.08 1.53
N TYR A 36 -6.84 0.70 1.93
CA TYR A 36 -5.63 1.16 1.26
C TYR A 36 -4.52 0.10 1.33
N TYR A 37 -3.55 0.22 0.44
CA TYR A 37 -2.45 -0.71 0.27
C TYR A 37 -1.14 0.04 0.06
N TYR A 38 -0.10 -0.39 0.75
CA TYR A 38 1.28 0.05 0.57
C TYR A 38 2.14 -1.14 0.12
N SER A 39 2.95 -0.93 -0.90
CA SER A 39 4.10 -1.76 -1.25
C SER A 39 5.35 -0.92 -1.01
N ASN A 40 6.26 -1.42 -0.20
CA ASN A 40 7.51 -0.74 0.13
C ASN A 40 8.63 -1.25 -0.77
N ASP A 41 9.68 -0.43 -0.96
CA ASP A 41 10.85 -0.78 -1.77
C ASP A 41 11.57 -2.04 -1.29
N ASN A 42 11.50 -2.33 0.01
CA ASN A 42 12.10 -3.53 0.60
C ASN A 42 11.30 -4.82 0.29
N GLY A 43 10.20 -4.74 -0.46
CA GLY A 43 9.33 -5.87 -0.79
C GLY A 43 8.26 -6.17 0.26
N SER A 44 8.21 -5.44 1.39
CA SER A 44 7.13 -5.58 2.35
C SER A 44 5.88 -4.87 1.87
N THR A 45 4.72 -5.36 2.30
CA THR A 45 3.44 -4.78 1.94
C THR A 45 2.55 -4.60 3.16
N TYR A 46 1.63 -3.66 3.08
CA TYR A 46 0.66 -3.39 4.12
C TYR A 46 -0.68 -3.16 3.46
N TYR A 47 -1.71 -3.87 3.90
CA TYR A 47 -3.08 -3.71 3.44
C TYR A 47 -3.98 -3.36 4.61
N ASN A 48 -4.78 -2.30 4.49
CA ASN A 48 -5.87 -2.00 5.41
C ASN A 48 -7.19 -2.25 4.70
N SER A 49 -8.08 -3.04 5.31
CA SER A 49 -9.37 -3.37 4.71
C SER A 49 -10.38 -2.22 4.75
N GLY A 50 -10.09 -1.15 5.49
CA GLY A 50 -11.06 -0.09 5.79
C GLY A 50 -12.21 -0.57 6.68
N SER A 51 -12.16 -1.79 7.23
CA SER A 51 -13.25 -2.40 8.01
C SER A 51 -12.80 -2.91 9.38
N GLY A 52 -11.72 -2.35 9.93
CA GLY A 52 -11.21 -2.73 11.25
C GLY A 52 -10.16 -3.85 11.21
N SER A 53 -9.55 -4.11 10.05
CA SER A 53 -8.47 -5.08 9.90
C SER A 53 -7.37 -4.54 9.01
N ALA A 54 -6.13 -4.94 9.30
CA ALA A 54 -5.01 -4.71 8.43
C ALA A 54 -4.03 -5.88 8.46
N THR A 55 -3.34 -6.09 7.35
CA THR A 55 -2.38 -7.16 7.14
C THR A 55 -1.05 -6.56 6.74
N TYR A 56 0.00 -6.91 7.46
CA TYR A 56 1.37 -6.62 7.08
C TYR A 56 2.03 -7.89 6.56
N THR A 57 2.61 -7.83 5.36
CA THR A 57 3.40 -8.89 4.77
C THR A 57 4.86 -8.47 4.72
N SER A 58 5.74 -9.25 5.34
CA SER A 58 7.18 -9.01 5.30
C SER A 58 7.74 -9.26 3.90
N PRO A 59 8.97 -8.79 3.61
CA PRO A 59 9.66 -9.13 2.36
C PRO A 59 9.87 -10.64 2.16
N SER A 60 9.96 -11.38 3.27
CA SER A 60 10.04 -12.85 3.28
C SER A 60 8.69 -13.55 3.03
N GLY A 61 7.61 -12.79 2.81
CA GLY A 61 6.26 -13.30 2.54
C GLY A 61 5.44 -13.66 3.78
N GLN A 62 5.98 -13.46 4.99
CA GLN A 62 5.26 -13.75 6.22
C GLN A 62 4.20 -12.67 6.46
N SER A 63 2.94 -13.08 6.58
CA SER A 63 1.82 -12.16 6.74
C SER A 63 1.24 -12.22 8.15
N ASN A 64 1.06 -11.06 8.77
CA ASN A 64 0.41 -10.90 10.06
C ASN A 64 -0.80 -9.99 9.90
N THR A 65 -1.97 -10.48 10.30
CA THR A 65 -3.21 -9.71 10.29
C THR A 65 -3.53 -9.27 11.72
N TYR A 66 -3.87 -8.01 11.89
CA TYR A 66 -4.27 -7.41 13.14
C TYR A 66 -5.61 -6.71 12.99
N SER A 67 -6.38 -6.73 14.06
CA SER A 67 -7.55 -5.87 14.20
C SER A 67 -7.07 -4.43 14.41
N THR A 68 -7.65 -3.49 13.68
CA THR A 68 -7.41 -2.07 13.84
C THR A 68 -8.61 -1.44 14.54
N ASN A 69 -8.37 -0.53 15.47
CA ASN A 69 -9.44 0.26 16.08
C ASN A 69 -9.96 1.25 15.04
N LYS A 70 -11.03 0.87 14.34
CA LYS A 70 -11.77 1.76 13.44
C LYS A 70 -13.08 2.16 14.10
#